data_AF-A0A382XUH9-F1
#
_entry.id   AF-A0A382XUH9-F1
#
_cell.length_a   1.000
_cell.length_b   1.000
_cell.length_c   1.000
_cell.angle_alpha   90.00
_cell.angle_beta   90.00
_cell.angle_gamma   90.00
#
_symmetry.space_group_name_H-M   'P 1'
#
loop_
_entity.id
_entity.type
_entity.pdbx_description
1 polymer ?
#
loop_
_entity_poly.entity_id
_entity_poly.type
_entity_poly.pdbx_seq_one_letter_code
_entity_poly.pdbx_strand_id
1 'polypeptide(L)'
;ISIGVGRAGTPSGNNSGDIFLAFSTANPNPEGCSGTRALHQLNFVPHEVLDPVFNAVVESVDEAVINALVAAEDMTGRDGHFVASIDHAALKDMMVRYGRTEA
;
A
#
# COMPACT_ATOMS: atom_id res chain seq x y z
N ILE A 1 -1.93 7.09 -1.77
CA ILE A 1 -1.01 6.28 -0.95
C ILE A 1 -1.14 6.65 0.53
N SER A 2 -0.82 7.88 0.94
CA SER A 2 -0.88 8.30 2.36
C SER A 2 -2.23 8.06 3.03
N ILE A 3 -3.36 8.26 2.32
CA ILE A 3 -4.70 7.96 2.86
C ILE A 3 -4.85 6.46 3.15
N GLY A 4 -4.34 5.57 2.29
CA GLY A 4 -4.39 4.12 2.54
C GLY A 4 -3.60 3.73 3.79
N VAL A 5 -2.40 4.31 3.97
CA VAL A 5 -1.62 4.15 5.20
C VAL A 5 -2.38 4.69 6.42
N GLY A 6 -3.03 5.85 6.29
CA GLY A 6 -3.83 6.45 7.35
C GLY A 6 -5.07 5.61 7.74
N ARG A 7 -5.69 4.91 6.77
CA ARG A 7 -6.82 4.00 7.03
C ARG A 7 -6.41 2.78 7.86
N ALA A 8 -5.18 2.32 7.71
CA ALA A 8 -4.59 1.29 8.57
C ALA A 8 -4.31 1.78 10.02
N GLY A 9 -4.50 3.07 10.30
CA GLY A 9 -4.63 3.60 11.67
C GLY A 9 -3.49 4.51 12.16
N THR A 10 -2.45 4.75 11.36
CA THR A 10 -1.33 5.61 11.76
C THR A 10 -1.56 7.09 11.38
N PRO A 11 -1.22 8.04 12.26
CA PRO A 11 -1.17 9.47 11.93
C PRO A 11 0.18 9.90 11.31
N SER A 12 1.08 8.97 10.96
CA SER A 12 2.47 9.24 10.54
C SER A 12 3.28 9.93 11.65
N GLY A 13 3.66 9.17 12.68
CA GLY A 13 4.40 9.69 13.84
C GLY A 13 5.77 10.29 13.47
N ASN A 14 6.30 11.18 14.33
CA ASN A 14 7.55 11.93 14.08
C ASN A 14 8.76 11.06 13.68
N ASN A 15 8.84 9.84 14.21
CA ASN A 15 9.95 8.91 13.95
C ASN A 15 9.60 7.86 12.88
N SER A 16 8.44 7.96 12.24
CA SER A 16 8.01 7.09 11.13
C SER A 16 8.60 7.60 9.82
N GLY A 17 9.35 6.74 9.13
CA GLY A 17 9.98 7.06 7.84
C GLY A 17 9.06 6.75 6.66
N ASP A 18 7.94 7.46 6.52
CA ASP A 18 6.92 7.16 5.52
C ASP A 18 7.28 7.80 4.16
N ILE A 19 7.77 6.99 3.22
CA ILE A 19 8.20 7.42 1.87
C ILE A 19 7.40 6.66 0.81
N PHE A 20 6.95 7.36 -0.23
CA PHE A 20 6.10 6.79 -1.28
C PHE A 20 6.70 6.98 -2.67
N LEU A 21 6.61 5.95 -3.50
CA LEU A 21 7.01 5.97 -4.91
C LEU A 21 5.87 5.40 -5.76
N ALA A 22 5.55 6.09 -6.85
CA ALA A 22 4.62 5.60 -7.87
C ALA A 22 5.28 5.74 -9.25
N PHE A 23 5.10 4.74 -10.09
CA PHE A 23 5.56 4.75 -11.47
C PHE A 23 4.48 4.13 -12.37
N SER A 24 4.56 4.41 -13.66
CA SER A 24 3.66 3.84 -14.66
C SER A 24 4.47 3.07 -15.69
N THR A 25 3.93 1.94 -16.13
CA THR A 25 4.48 1.14 -17.23
C THR A 25 3.91 1.53 -18.59
N ALA A 26 2.97 2.49 -18.64
CA ALA A 26 2.26 2.87 -19.87
C ALA A 26 3.16 3.48 -20.96
N ASN A 27 4.27 4.10 -20.56
CA ASN A 27 5.26 4.68 -21.46
C ASN A 27 6.63 4.06 -21.14
N PRO A 28 6.98 2.88 -21.71
CA PRO A 28 8.16 2.11 -21.30
C PRO A 28 9.50 2.74 -21.69
N ASN A 29 9.50 3.73 -22.57
CA ASN A 29 10.69 4.45 -23.00
C ASN A 29 10.40 5.96 -23.15
N PRO A 30 10.14 6.66 -22.04
CA PRO A 30 9.69 8.05 -22.08
C PRO A 30 10.77 9.02 -22.56
N GLU A 31 12.05 8.64 -22.44
CA GLU A 31 13.21 9.43 -22.87
C GLU A 31 13.68 9.07 -24.30
N GLY A 32 13.11 8.02 -24.91
CA GLY A 32 13.52 7.49 -26.19
C GLY A 32 14.82 6.68 -26.15
N CYS A 33 15.05 5.84 -27.17
CA CYS A 33 16.33 5.18 -27.37
C CYS A 33 17.37 6.23 -27.82
N SER A 34 18.11 6.80 -26.87
CA SER A 34 19.38 7.54 -27.06
C SER A 34 19.38 8.73 -28.06
N GLY A 35 19.43 9.95 -27.52
CA GLY A 35 20.15 11.08 -28.15
C GLY A 35 19.55 11.74 -29.39
N THR A 36 18.43 11.25 -29.93
CA THR A 36 17.76 11.91 -31.06
C THR A 36 16.84 13.03 -30.57
N ARG A 37 17.00 14.26 -31.09
CA ARG A 37 16.08 15.42 -30.91
C ARG A 37 14.70 15.20 -31.60
N ALA A 38 14.14 14.01 -31.49
CA ALA A 38 12.87 13.66 -32.11
C ALA A 38 11.68 14.13 -31.27
N LEU A 39 10.52 14.29 -31.91
CA LEU A 39 9.26 14.50 -31.18
C LEU A 39 8.84 13.18 -30.51
N HIS A 40 8.47 13.26 -29.24
CA HIS A 40 7.96 12.12 -28.47
C HIS A 40 6.44 12.23 -28.29
N GLN A 41 5.78 11.09 -28.24
CA GLN A 41 4.36 10.98 -27.90
C GLN A 41 4.24 10.22 -26.58
N LEU A 42 3.37 10.69 -25.69
CA LEU A 42 3.08 10.06 -24.42
C LEU A 42 1.59 9.77 -24.33
N ASN A 43 1.27 8.58 -23.82
CA ASN A 43 -0.09 8.23 -23.43
C ASN A 43 -0.30 8.62 -21.98
N PHE A 44 -1.39 9.32 -21.69
CA PHE A 44 -1.77 9.69 -20.34
C PHE A 44 -3.28 9.50 -20.14
N VAL A 45 -3.67 9.25 -18.89
CA VAL A 45 -5.07 9.19 -18.49
C VAL A 45 -5.56 10.64 -18.26
N PRO A 46 -6.70 11.06 -18.86
CA PRO A 46 -7.24 12.39 -18.62
C PRO A 46 -7.51 12.62 -17.12
N HIS A 47 -7.28 13.84 -16.66
CA HIS A 47 -7.38 14.13 -15.23
C HIS A 47 -8.80 13.95 -14.70
N GLU A 48 -9.81 14.20 -15.54
CA GLU A 48 -11.22 14.09 -15.16
C GLU A 48 -11.67 12.67 -14.79
N VAL A 49 -10.87 11.65 -15.12
CA VAL A 49 -11.20 10.23 -14.90
C VAL A 49 -10.19 9.51 -13.99
N LEU A 50 -9.38 10.26 -13.22
CA LEU A 50 -8.37 9.68 -12.33
C LEU A 50 -8.93 9.18 -10.99
N ASP A 51 -10.12 9.59 -10.59
CA ASP A 51 -10.72 9.21 -9.29
C ASP A 51 -10.74 7.69 -9.04
N PRO A 52 -11.11 6.82 -10.02
CA PRO A 52 -11.01 5.38 -9.84
C PRO A 52 -9.58 4.89 -9.56
N VAL A 53 -8.57 5.50 -10.20
CA VAL A 53 -7.15 5.16 -9.96
C VAL A 53 -6.74 5.59 -8.55
N PHE A 54 -7.15 6.78 -8.10
CA PHE A 54 -6.85 7.25 -6.75
C PHE A 54 -7.50 6.37 -5.68
N ASN A 55 -8.76 5.99 -5.86
CA ASN A 55 -9.46 5.08 -4.95
C ASN A 55 -8.79 3.69 -4.92
N ALA A 56 -8.46 3.12 -6.08
CA ALA A 56 -7.74 1.85 -6.16
C ALA A 56 -6.38 1.91 -5.44
N VAL A 57 -5.66 3.04 -5.52
CA VAL A 57 -4.41 3.25 -4.78
C VAL A 57 -4.65 3.33 -3.26
N VAL A 58 -5.76 3.91 -2.81
CA VAL A 58 -6.10 3.94 -1.38
C VAL A 58 -6.43 2.53 -0.87
N GLU A 59 -7.30 1.81 -1.58
CA GLU A 59 -7.74 0.46 -1.21
C GLU A 59 -6.57 -0.53 -1.21
N SER A 60 -5.76 -0.53 -2.28
CA SER A 60 -4.62 -1.46 -2.40
C SER A 60 -3.56 -1.24 -1.32
N VAL A 61 -3.31 0.01 -0.89
CA VAL A 61 -2.35 0.31 0.16
C VAL A 61 -2.90 -0.06 1.54
N ASP A 62 -4.18 0.22 1.80
CA ASP A 62 -4.87 -0.18 3.05
C ASP A 62 -4.81 -1.70 3.23
N GLU A 63 -5.19 -2.46 2.19
CA GLU A 63 -5.16 -3.92 2.21
C GLU A 63 -3.74 -4.49 2.27
N ALA A 64 -2.76 -3.89 1.58
CA ALA A 64 -1.38 -4.37 1.62
C ALA A 64 -0.77 -4.31 3.03
N VAL A 65 -1.08 -3.28 3.81
CA VAL A 65 -0.64 -3.17 5.22
C VAL A 65 -1.28 -4.28 6.06
N ILE A 66 -2.59 -4.52 5.90
CA ILE A 66 -3.30 -5.59 6.62
C ILE A 66 -2.74 -6.97 6.23
N ASN A 67 -2.50 -7.21 4.93
CA ASN A 67 -1.93 -8.46 4.43
C ASN A 67 -0.53 -8.72 4.99
N ALA A 68 0.30 -7.69 5.15
CA ALA A 68 1.61 -7.84 5.78
C ALA A 68 1.50 -8.32 7.25
N LEU A 69 0.51 -7.83 8.01
CA LEU A 69 0.26 -8.30 9.37
C LEU A 69 -0.26 -9.74 9.41
N VAL A 70 -1.23 -10.06 8.55
CA VAL A 70 -1.86 -11.38 8.48
C VAL A 70 -0.86 -12.45 8.03
N ALA A 71 0.03 -12.13 7.09
CA ALA A 71 1.02 -13.06 6.58
C ALA A 71 2.29 -13.19 7.45
N ALA A 72 2.46 -12.32 8.46
CA ALA A 72 3.62 -12.37 9.34
C ALA A 72 3.61 -13.64 10.21
N GLU A 73 4.80 -14.11 10.57
CA GLU A 73 5.02 -15.23 11.48
C GLU A 73 5.72 -14.73 12.76
N ASP A 74 5.57 -15.49 13.85
CA ASP A 74 6.28 -15.23 15.10
C ASP A 74 7.80 -15.22 14.89
N MET A 75 8.50 -14.24 15.46
CA MET A 75 9.94 -14.08 15.26
C MET A 75 10.65 -13.68 16.54
N THR A 76 11.78 -14.35 16.83
CA THR A 76 12.78 -13.86 17.79
C THR A 76 13.94 -13.22 17.04
N GLY A 77 14.15 -11.93 17.26
CA GLY A 77 15.23 -11.15 16.68
C GLY A 77 16.46 -11.01 17.59
N ARG A 78 17.23 -9.95 17.30
CA ARG A 78 18.43 -9.58 18.05
C ARG A 78 18.14 -9.37 19.54
N ASP A 79 19.10 -9.73 20.38
CA ASP A 79 19.06 -9.57 21.85
C ASP A 79 17.87 -10.28 22.52
N GLY A 80 17.31 -11.30 21.86
CA GLY A 80 16.20 -12.11 22.38
C GLY A 80 14.84 -11.42 22.28
N HIS A 81 14.71 -10.32 21.54
CA HIS A 81 13.42 -9.66 21.34
C HIS A 81 12.47 -10.54 20.54
N PHE A 82 11.38 -10.95 21.17
CA PHE A 82 10.32 -11.73 20.53
C PHE A 82 9.17 -10.81 20.12
N VAL A 83 8.68 -11.01 18.89
CA VAL A 83 7.48 -10.36 18.35
C VAL A 83 6.57 -11.45 17.81
N ALA A 84 5.34 -11.50 18.33
CA ALA A 84 4.31 -12.41 17.84
C ALA A 84 3.64 -11.85 16.58
N SER A 85 3.23 -12.76 15.71
CA SER A 85 2.26 -12.50 14.64
C SER A 85 0.89 -12.15 15.22
N ILE A 86 0.01 -11.59 14.38
CA ILE A 86 -1.36 -11.31 14.78
C ILE A 86 -2.15 -12.62 14.92
N ASP A 87 -2.86 -12.80 16.02
CA ASP A 87 -3.73 -13.96 16.22
C ASP A 87 -4.97 -13.86 15.31
N HIS A 88 -5.04 -14.73 14.30
CA HIS A 88 -6.13 -14.74 13.32
C HIS A 88 -7.49 -15.13 13.92
N ALA A 89 -7.52 -15.97 14.95
CA ALA A 89 -8.77 -16.35 15.61
C ALA A 89 -9.32 -15.16 16.40
N ALA A 90 -8.47 -14.54 17.22
CA ALA A 90 -8.84 -13.35 17.99
C ALA A 90 -9.26 -12.18 17.08
N LEU A 91 -8.59 -12.01 15.94
CA LEU A 91 -8.95 -11.00 14.93
C LEU A 91 -10.34 -11.26 14.36
N LYS A 92 -10.66 -12.49 13.92
CA LYS A 92 -11.99 -12.84 13.41
C LYS A 92 -13.07 -12.63 14.46
N ASP A 93 -12.84 -13.06 15.69
CA ASP A 93 -13.77 -12.83 16.81
C ASP A 93 -14.01 -11.33 17.06
N MET A 94 -12.98 -10.50 16.90
CA MET A 94 -13.14 -9.05 16.94
C MET A 94 -14.00 -8.55 15.78
N MET A 95 -13.75 -9.00 14.55
CA MET A 95 -14.54 -8.58 13.39
C MET A 95 -16.03 -8.93 13.52
N VAL A 96 -16.36 -10.12 14.03
CA VAL A 96 -17.75 -10.52 14.32
C VAL A 96 -18.38 -9.61 15.37
N ARG A 97 -17.68 -9.33 16.48
CA ARG A 97 -18.18 -8.45 17.55
C ARG A 97 -18.55 -7.04 17.08
N TYR A 98 -17.87 -6.54 16.05
CA TYR A 98 -18.15 -5.24 15.44
C TYR A 98 -19.02 -5.31 14.17
N GLY A 99 -19.63 -6.46 13.87
CA GLY A 99 -20.53 -6.64 12.72
C GLY A 99 -19.85 -6.46 11.36
N ARG A 100 -18.56 -6.79 11.26
CA ARG A 100 -17.76 -6.65 10.03
C ARG A 100 -17.65 -7.93 9.22
N THR A 101 -18.04 -9.07 9.80
CA THR A 101 -18.10 -10.37 9.12
C THR A 101 -19.11 -11.27 9.82
N GLU A 102 -19.49 -12.37 9.16
CA GLU A 102 -20.34 -13.42 9.74
C GLU A 102 -19.50 -14.38 10.61
N ALA A 103 -20.17 -15.06 11.54
CA ALA A 103 -19.52 -15.98 12.50
C ALA A 103 -19.15 -17.33 11.86
#